data_AF-A0A0L7L7X2-F1
#
_entry.id   AF-A0A0L7L7X2-F1
#
_cell.length_a   1.000
_cell.length_b   1.000
_cell.length_c   1.000
_cell.angle_alpha   90.00
_cell.angle_beta   90.00
_cell.angle_gamma   90.00
#
_symmetry.space_group_name_H-M   'P 1'
#
loop_
_entity.id
_entity.type
_entity.pdbx_description
1 polymer ?
#
loop_
_entity_poly.entity_id
_entity_poly.type
_entity_poly.pdbx_seq_one_letter_code
_entity_poly.pdbx_strand_id
1 'polypeptide(L)'
;MPPSHGGEEEEKPCKACSDFKSWTKTQNKNTLASPNKPTPQKSNDCPLDKQELGNSTWGFLHTMASYFPDKPSKSQSEDMSRFFNIFAQFYPCEPCALDFKEE
;
A
#
# COMPACT_ATOMS: atom_id res chain seq x y z
N MET A 1 4.58 2.72 -18.17
CA MET A 1 3.61 3.82 -18.31
C MET A 1 2.37 3.41 -17.54
N PRO A 2 1.90 4.16 -16.53
CA PRO A 2 0.62 3.83 -15.90
C PRO A 2 -0.50 4.00 -16.94
N PRO A 3 -1.59 3.21 -16.86
CA PRO A 3 -2.66 3.28 -17.85
C PRO A 3 -3.45 4.59 -17.66
N SER A 4 -3.40 5.45 -18.69
CA SER A 4 -4.26 6.64 -18.80
C SER A 4 -5.73 6.24 -18.82
N HIS A 5 -6.45 6.54 -17.75
CA HIS A 5 -7.90 6.68 -17.78
C HIS A 5 -8.20 8.14 -18.15
N GLY A 6 -8.60 8.37 -19.40
CA GLY A 6 -9.19 9.61 -19.86
C GLY A 6 -10.70 9.54 -19.67
N GLY A 7 -11.25 10.45 -18.87
CA GLY A 7 -12.67 10.62 -18.62
C GLY A 7 -12.88 11.52 -17.43
N GLU A 8 -13.33 12.75 -17.67
CA GLU A 8 -13.69 13.73 -16.65
C GLU A 8 -14.86 13.22 -15.82
N GLU A 9 -14.59 12.65 -14.64
CA GLU A 9 -15.58 12.50 -13.57
C GLU A 9 -14.87 12.74 -12.24
N GLU A 10 -15.15 13.91 -11.67
CA GLU A 10 -15.10 14.26 -10.26
C GLU A 10 -13.94 13.62 -9.45
N GLU A 11 -12.89 14.40 -9.18
CA GLU A 11 -11.75 14.02 -8.34
C GLU A 11 -12.21 13.62 -6.92
N LYS A 12 -12.68 12.39 -6.77
CA LYS A 12 -12.90 11.77 -5.47
C LYS A 12 -11.51 11.67 -4.84
N PRO A 13 -11.28 12.27 -3.67
CA PRO A 13 -9.96 12.25 -3.05
C PRO A 13 -9.58 10.80 -2.77
N CYS A 14 -8.68 10.24 -3.58
CA CYS A 14 -8.14 8.91 -3.33
C CYS A 14 -7.36 8.98 -2.02
N LYS A 15 -7.79 8.20 -1.02
CA LYS A 15 -7.09 8.09 0.28
C LYS A 15 -5.63 7.68 0.10
N ALA A 16 -5.30 6.97 -0.97
CA ALA A 16 -3.93 6.61 -1.33
C ALA A 16 -3.09 7.81 -1.82
N CYS A 17 -3.72 8.86 -2.38
CA CYS A 17 -3.05 10.02 -2.94
C CYS A 17 -3.12 11.26 -2.02
N SER A 18 -4.02 11.26 -1.04
CA SER A 18 -4.22 12.35 -0.09
C SER A 18 -3.62 12.01 1.28
N ASP A 19 -2.70 12.85 1.76
CA ASP A 19 -2.21 12.76 3.13
C ASP A 19 -3.35 12.92 4.15
N PHE A 20 -3.35 12.11 5.21
CA PHE A 20 -4.31 12.22 6.32
C PHE A 20 -4.42 13.64 6.92
N LYS A 21 -3.37 14.47 6.73
CA LYS A 21 -3.35 15.88 7.12
C LYS A 21 -4.29 16.76 6.29
N SER A 22 -4.55 16.47 5.02
CA SER A 22 -5.51 17.25 4.23
C SER A 22 -6.97 16.91 4.56
N TRP A 23 -7.26 15.67 4.99
CA TRP A 23 -8.60 15.26 5.47
C TRP A 23 -8.96 15.93 6.81
N THR A 24 -8.02 15.96 7.77
CA THR A 24 -8.26 16.53 9.10
C THR A 24 -8.34 18.05 9.11
N LYS A 25 -7.69 18.72 8.16
CA LYS A 25 -7.71 20.19 8.03
C LYS A 25 -9.04 20.73 7.51
N THR A 26 -9.84 19.89 6.85
CA THR A 26 -11.18 20.27 6.35
C THR A 26 -12.29 20.14 7.42
N GLN A 27 -12.03 19.48 8.56
CA GLN A 27 -13.04 19.30 9.62
C GLN A 27 -12.78 20.01 10.95
N ASN A 28 -11.56 20.50 11.25
CA ASN A 28 -11.27 21.06 12.58
C ASN A 28 -10.70 22.48 12.54
N LYS A 29 -11.58 23.46 12.35
CA LYS A 29 -11.44 24.79 12.97
C LYS A 29 -12.04 24.66 14.38
N ASN A 30 -11.18 24.73 15.41
CA ASN A 30 -11.44 24.54 16.85
C ASN A 30 -11.30 23.10 17.37
N THR A 31 -10.11 22.74 17.86
CA THR A 31 -9.85 22.62 19.31
C THR A 31 -8.38 22.32 19.58
N LEU A 32 -7.98 22.73 20.78
CA LEU A 32 -6.64 22.99 21.27
C LEU A 32 -5.73 21.75 21.35
N ALA A 33 -4.44 22.02 21.21
CA ALA A 33 -3.33 21.08 21.34
C ALA A 33 -3.24 20.40 22.71
N SER A 34 -2.71 19.18 22.73
CA SER A 34 -2.02 18.62 23.91
C SER A 34 -0.78 17.84 23.44
N PRO A 35 0.43 18.15 23.95
CA PRO A 35 1.67 17.54 23.50
C PRO A 35 2.11 16.36 24.38
N ASN A 36 2.73 15.37 23.73
CA ASN A 36 3.71 14.42 24.27
C ASN A 36 3.22 13.31 25.22
N LYS A 37 2.94 12.14 24.62
CA LYS A 37 3.36 10.86 25.20
C LYS A 37 4.54 10.35 24.37
N PRO A 38 5.75 10.15 24.95
CA PRO A 38 6.85 9.52 24.23
C PRO A 38 6.46 8.07 23.99
N THR A 39 6.13 7.72 22.75
CA THR A 39 6.21 6.33 22.32
C THR A 39 7.68 5.91 22.38
N PRO A 40 7.99 4.68 22.82
CA PRO A 40 9.35 4.17 22.75
C PRO A 40 9.75 4.18 21.27
N GLN A 41 10.64 5.10 20.91
CA GLN A 41 11.18 5.15 19.57
C GLN A 41 12.03 3.89 19.40
N LYS A 42 11.48 2.88 18.71
CA LYS A 42 12.29 1.82 18.10
C LYS A 42 13.40 2.56 17.35
N SER A 43 14.64 2.36 17.77
CA SER A 43 15.83 2.84 17.06
C SER A 43 15.67 2.47 15.58
N ASN A 44 15.60 3.48 14.71
CA ASN A 44 15.29 3.34 13.28
C ASN A 44 16.42 2.67 12.46
N ASP A 45 17.34 1.96 13.11
CA ASP A 45 18.54 1.40 12.50
C ASP A 45 18.39 -0.08 12.10
N CYS A 46 17.30 -0.74 12.53
CA CYS A 46 17.00 -2.12 12.15
C CYS A 46 15.89 -2.19 11.10
N PRO A 47 16.00 -3.07 10.09
CA PRO A 47 14.90 -3.35 9.17
C PRO A 47 13.70 -3.96 9.91
N LEU A 48 12.54 -3.92 9.26
CA LEU A 48 11.27 -4.47 9.76
C LEU A 48 11.43 -5.94 10.17
N ASP A 49 10.82 -6.33 11.29
CA ASP A 49 10.70 -7.74 11.64
C ASP A 49 9.70 -8.48 10.71
N LYS A 50 9.65 -9.81 10.82
CA LYS A 50 8.79 -10.66 9.95
C LYS A 50 7.31 -10.22 9.98
N GLN A 51 6.80 -9.85 11.15
CA GLN A 51 5.37 -9.50 11.31
C GLN A 51 5.10 -8.10 10.74
N GLU A 52 5.96 -7.13 11.07
CA GLU A 52 5.83 -5.76 10.56
C GLU A 52 5.99 -5.71 9.04
N LEU A 53 6.94 -6.47 8.49
CA LEU A 53 7.12 -6.63 7.06
C LEU A 53 5.89 -7.26 6.40
N GLY A 54 5.36 -8.35 6.97
CA GLY A 54 4.17 -9.02 6.46
C GLY A 54 2.94 -8.11 6.45
N ASN A 55 2.69 -7.38 7.54
CA ASN A 55 1.58 -6.44 7.63
C ASN A 55 1.69 -5.30 6.60
N SER A 56 2.89 -4.74 6.45
CA SER A 56 3.15 -3.68 5.47
C SER A 56 2.96 -4.17 4.03
N THR A 57 3.42 -5.40 3.76
CA THR A 57 3.26 -6.08 2.48
C THR A 57 1.79 -6.33 2.14
N TRP A 58 1.03 -6.90 3.07
CA TRP A 58 -0.41 -7.14 2.87
C TRP A 58 -1.18 -5.84 2.64
N GLY A 59 -0.84 -4.77 3.37
CA GLY A 59 -1.40 -3.44 3.14
C GLY A 59 -1.15 -2.93 1.72
N PHE A 60 0.08 -3.09 1.22
CA PHE A 60 0.43 -2.76 -0.16
C PHE A 60 -0.36 -3.60 -1.17
N LEU A 61 -0.37 -4.93 -1.03
CA LEU A 61 -1.04 -5.84 -1.97
C LEU A 61 -2.56 -5.61 -2.03
N HIS A 62 -3.22 -5.45 -0.89
CA HIS A 62 -4.65 -5.16 -0.86
C HIS A 62 -4.98 -3.80 -1.46
N THR A 63 -4.14 -2.79 -1.22
CA THR A 63 -4.32 -1.48 -1.86
C THR A 63 -4.17 -1.63 -3.37
N MET A 64 -3.10 -2.28 -3.85
CA MET A 64 -2.91 -2.53 -5.28
C MET A 64 -4.10 -3.26 -5.92
N ALA A 65 -4.63 -4.30 -5.26
CA ALA A 65 -5.80 -5.04 -5.72
C ALA A 65 -7.07 -4.16 -5.77
N SER A 66 -7.25 -3.23 -4.84
CA SER A 66 -8.40 -2.31 -4.85
C SER A 66 -8.41 -1.32 -6.04
N TYR A 67 -7.25 -1.07 -6.64
CA TYR A 67 -7.10 -0.26 -7.85
C TYR A 67 -6.94 -1.11 -9.12
N PHE A 68 -6.93 -2.44 -9.01
CA PHE A 68 -6.89 -3.31 -10.18
C PHE A 68 -8.25 -3.27 -10.90
N PRO A 69 -8.30 -3.14 -12.24
CA PRO A 69 -9.57 -2.99 -12.94
C PRO A 69 -10.47 -4.21 -12.80
N ASP A 70 -11.79 -4.01 -12.71
CA ASP A 70 -12.77 -5.11 -12.73
C ASP A 70 -12.72 -5.93 -14.04
N LYS A 71 -12.30 -5.28 -15.13
CA LYS A 71 -12.14 -5.88 -16.47
C LYS A 71 -10.73 -5.61 -16.98
N PRO A 72 -9.72 -6.36 -16.53
CA PRO A 72 -8.36 -6.17 -16.98
C PRO A 72 -8.20 -6.61 -18.44
N SER A 73 -7.34 -5.93 -19.18
CA SER A 73 -6.84 -6.44 -20.46
C SER A 73 -5.97 -7.68 -20.24
N LYS A 74 -5.79 -8.49 -21.29
CA LYS A 74 -4.91 -9.66 -21.24
C LYS A 74 -3.50 -9.33 -20.75
N SER A 75 -2.91 -8.22 -21.26
CA SER A 75 -1.59 -7.76 -20.82
C SER A 75 -1.57 -7.39 -19.33
N GLN A 76 -2.60 -6.71 -18.83
CA GLN A 76 -2.66 -6.34 -17.40
C GLN A 76 -2.73 -7.57 -16.49
N SER A 77 -3.49 -8.59 -16.89
CA SER A 77 -3.54 -9.86 -16.15
C SER A 77 -2.20 -10.59 -16.18
N GLU A 78 -1.56 -10.68 -17.35
CA GLU A 78 -0.23 -11.29 -17.51
C GLU A 78 0.84 -10.55 -16.70
N ASP A 79 0.81 -9.21 -16.72
CA ASP A 79 1.73 -8.38 -15.95
C ASP A 79 1.52 -8.53 -14.44
N MET A 80 0.27 -8.67 -13.98
CA MET A 80 -0.04 -8.93 -12.57
C MET A 80 0.48 -10.31 -12.13
N SER A 81 0.27 -11.36 -12.93
CA SER A 81 0.85 -12.68 -12.66
C SER A 81 2.38 -12.62 -12.63
N ARG A 82 3.00 -11.88 -13.56
CA ARG A 82 4.45 -11.70 -13.57
C ARG A 82 4.94 -10.93 -12.34
N PHE A 83 4.20 -9.93 -11.89
CA PHE A 83 4.50 -9.19 -10.67
C PHE A 83 4.60 -10.13 -9.47
N PHE A 84 3.61 -10.99 -9.23
CA PHE A 84 3.65 -11.93 -8.09
C PHE A 84 4.83 -12.91 -8.17
N ASN A 85 5.12 -13.44 -9.37
CA ASN A 85 6.27 -14.32 -9.58
C ASN A 85 7.62 -13.65 -9.25
N ILE A 86 7.78 -12.38 -9.63
CA ILE A 86 8.99 -11.60 -9.33
C ILE A 86 9.01 -11.23 -7.85
N PHE A 87 7.87 -10.77 -7.32
CA PHE A 87 7.72 -10.41 -5.92
C PHE A 87 8.13 -11.56 -4.99
N ALA A 88 7.67 -12.78 -5.26
CA ALA A 88 8.02 -13.97 -4.50
C ALA A 88 9.52 -14.31 -4.58
N GLN A 89 10.23 -13.97 -5.68
CA GLN A 89 11.69 -14.20 -5.77
C GLN A 89 12.49 -13.25 -4.88
N PHE A 90 11.96 -12.07 -4.57
CA PHE A 90 12.67 -11.04 -3.81
C PHE A 90 12.10 -10.82 -2.40
N TYR A 91 11.07 -11.59 -2.00
CA TYR A 91 10.51 -11.49 -0.67
C TYR A 91 11.52 -12.02 0.38
N PRO A 92 11.94 -11.22 1.37
CA PRO A 92 13.11 -11.52 2.19
C PRO A 92 12.89 -12.62 3.25
N CYS A 93 11.66 -13.10 3.42
CA CYS A 93 11.36 -14.29 4.22
C CYS A 93 11.26 -15.52 3.30
N GLU A 94 12.29 -16.36 3.27
CA GLU A 94 12.35 -17.54 2.39
C GLU A 94 11.15 -18.51 2.51
N PRO A 95 10.72 -18.95 3.72
CA PRO A 95 9.55 -19.82 3.81
C PRO A 95 8.27 -19.11 3.35
N CYS A 96 8.11 -17.82 3.66
CA CYS A 96 6.96 -17.04 3.19
C CYS A 96 7.00 -16.83 1.65
N ALA A 97 8.19 -16.72 1.07
CA ALA A 97 8.41 -16.53 -0.35
C ALA A 97 8.04 -17.79 -1.15
N LEU A 98 8.21 -18.98 -0.57
CA LEU A 98 7.74 -20.23 -1.16
C LEU A 98 6.22 -20.30 -1.18
N ASP A 99 5.55 -19.89 -0.10
CA ASP A 99 4.09 -19.84 -0.05
C ASP A 99 3.53 -18.95 -1.19
N PHE A 100 4.18 -17.81 -1.50
CA PHE A 100 3.79 -16.95 -2.63
C PHE A 100 4.00 -17.56 -4.02
N LYS A 101 4.75 -18.66 -4.16
CA LYS A 101 4.99 -19.36 -5.44
C LYS A 101 4.09 -20.57 -5.64
N GLU A 102 3.58 -21.13 -4.55
CA GLU A 102 2.74 -22.34 -4.59
C GLU A 102 1.25 -22.03 -4.84
N GLU A 103 0.89 -20.74 -4.96
CA GLU A 103 -0.47 -20.24 -5.21
C GLU A 103 -0.62 -19.61 -6.59
#